data_AF-A0A8U0PPM4-F1
#
_entry.id   AF-A0A8U0PPM4-F1
#
_cell.length_a   1.000
_cell.length_b   1.000
_cell.length_c   1.000
_cell.angle_alpha   90.00
_cell.angle_beta   90.00
_cell.angle_gamma   90.00
#
_symmetry.space_group_name_H-M   'P 1'
#
loop_
_entity.id
_entity.type
_entity.pdbx_description
1 polymer ?
#
loop_
_entity_poly.entity_id
_entity_poly.type
_entity_poly.pdbx_seq_one_letter_code
_entity_poly.pdbx_strand_id
1 'polypeptide(L)' 'MSTSRTVICLLRNDLRLHDNEVFHWAQRNAEHIVPLYCFDPGHYLGTANYNLPRTGPFRLRFLLDSIQDLRTSLIQRGR' A
#
# COMPACT_ATOMS: atom_id res chain seq x y z
N MET A 1 -11.59 -15.62 -26.62
CA MET A 1 -11.36 -14.26 -26.09
C MET A 1 -10.27 -14.38 -25.04
N SER A 2 -9.13 -13.69 -25.20
CA SER A 2 -8.10 -13.63 -24.15
C SER A 2 -8.70 -12.89 -22.96
N THR A 3 -8.76 -13.52 -21.79
CA THR A 3 -9.20 -12.87 -20.56
C THR A 3 -8.13 -11.86 -20.14
N SER A 4 -8.51 -10.58 -20.03
CA SER A 4 -7.59 -9.54 -19.55
C SER A 4 -7.07 -9.90 -18.15
N ARG A 5 -5.75 -9.85 -17.98
CA ARG A 5 -5.11 -10.25 -16.73
C ARG A 5 -5.05 -9.08 -15.76
N THR A 6 -5.86 -9.14 -14.69
CA THR A 6 -5.83 -8.19 -13.58
C THR A 6 -4.97 -8.72 -12.43
N VAL A 7 -4.09 -7.88 -11.89
CA VAL A 7 -3.26 -8.19 -10.71
C VAL A 7 -3.51 -7.16 -9.61
N ILE A 8 -3.70 -7.65 -8.39
CA ILE A 8 -3.77 -6.81 -7.19
C ILE A 8 -2.37 -6.73 -6.58
N CYS A 9 -1.85 -5.52 -6.44
CA CYS A 9 -0.58 -5.25 -5.75
C CYS A 9 -0.90 -4.86 -4.31
N LEU A 10 -0.87 -5.85 -3.40
CA LEU A 10 -1.07 -5.61 -1.98
C LEU A 10 0.19 -4.98 -1.36
N LEU A 11 0.06 -3.75 -0.90
CA LEU A 11 1.11 -2.99 -0.25
C LEU A 11 0.96 -3.02 1.27
N ARG A 12 2.09 -2.95 1.95
CA ARG A 12 2.18 -2.82 3.41
C ARG A 12 3.19 -1.71 3.76
N ASN A 13 4.42 -2.10 4.13
CA ASN A 13 5.49 -1.18 4.52
C ASN A 13 6.35 -0.74 3.32
N ASP A 14 5.89 -1.01 2.10
CA ASP A 14 6.57 -0.78 0.83
C ASP A 14 5.83 0.28 0.00
N LEU A 15 5.38 1.36 0.65
CA LEU A 15 4.62 2.48 0.07
C LEU A 15 5.46 3.35 -0.88
N ARG A 16 6.01 2.74 -1.93
CA ARG A 16 6.88 3.37 -2.91
C ARG A 16 6.68 2.76 -4.30
N LEU A 17 6.92 3.58 -5.33
CA LEU A 17 6.94 3.12 -6.73
C LEU A 17 8.34 2.76 -7.20
N HIS A 18 9.33 3.53 -6.77
CA HIS A 18 10.73 3.29 -7.11
C HIS A 18 11.22 2.01 -6.44
N ASP A 19 11.90 1.18 -7.22
CA ASP A 19 12.51 -0.06 -6.74
C ASP A 19 11.53 -0.93 -5.93
N ASN A 20 10.32 -1.10 -6.49
CA ASN A 20 9.29 -1.98 -5.95
C ASN A 20 9.06 -3.15 -6.93
N GLU A 21 9.57 -4.32 -6.56
CA GLU A 21 9.49 -5.54 -7.37
C GLU A 21 8.05 -5.98 -7.67
N VAL A 22 7.10 -5.72 -6.77
CA VAL A 22 5.68 -6.05 -6.96
C VAL A 22 5.12 -5.26 -8.15
N PHE A 23 5.36 -3.95 -8.18
CA PHE A 23 4.96 -3.11 -9.31
C PHE A 23 5.71 -3.46 -10.59
N HIS A 24 7.01 -3.72 -10.49
CA HIS A 24 7.84 -4.10 -11.63
C HIS A 24 7.36 -5.41 -12.28
N TRP A 25 7.05 -6.43 -11.48
CA TRP A 25 6.50 -7.68 -11.95
C TRP A 25 5.10 -7.49 -12.53
N ALA A 26 4.21 -6.78 -11.83
CA ALA A 26 2.84 -6.55 -12.29
C ALA A 26 2.79 -5.82 -13.64
N GLN A 27 3.65 -4.81 -13.83
CA GLN A 27 3.74 -4.07 -15.09
C GLN A 27 4.12 -4.94 -16.29
N ARG A 28 4.85 -6.03 -16.08
CA ARG A 28 5.25 -6.98 -17.14
C ARG A 28 4.23 -8.09 -17.39
N ASN A 29 3.34 -8.35 -16.42
CA ASN A 29 2.52 -9.56 -16.39
C ASN A 29 1.00 -9.28 -16.30
N ALA A 30 0.56 -8.03 -16.29
CA ALA A 30 -0.85 -7.67 -16.15
C ALA A 30 -1.25 -6.53 -17.09
N GLU A 31 -2.47 -6.62 -17.61
CA GLU A 31 -3.11 -5.54 -18.37
C GLU A 31 -3.71 -4.50 -17.42
N HIS A 32 -4.23 -4.96 -16.28
CA HIS A 32 -4.81 -4.11 -15.25
C HIS A 32 -4.12 -4.35 -13.91
N ILE A 33 -3.72 -3.27 -13.25
CA ILE A 33 -3.03 -3.32 -11.95
C ILE A 33 -3.86 -2.53 -10.95
N VAL A 34 -4.14 -3.16 -9.82
CA VAL A 34 -4.93 -2.56 -8.73
C VAL A 34 -4.02 -2.46 -7.50
N PRO A 35 -3.43 -1.28 -7.22
CA PRO A 35 -2.72 -1.04 -5.97
C PRO A 35 -3.70 -1.07 -4.80
N LEU A 36 -3.39 -1.84 -3.75
CA LEU A 36 -4.24 -1.99 -2.59
C LEU A 36 -3.43 -1.81 -1.31
N TYR A 37 -3.90 -0.94 -0.41
CA TYR A 37 -3.42 -0.87 0.96
C TYR A 37 -4.62 -1.01 1.90
N CYS A 38 -4.48 -1.85 2.93
CA CYS A 38 -5.53 -2.09 3.91
C CYS A 38 -5.09 -1.58 5.29
N PHE A 39 -5.91 -0.74 5.90
CA PHE A 39 -5.76 -0.37 7.31
C PHE A 39 -6.19 -1.55 8.18
N ASP A 40 -5.23 -2.36 8.62
CA ASP A 40 -5.47 -3.47 9.54
C ASP A 40 -5.86 -2.93 10.93
N PRO A 41 -7.09 -3.20 11.44
CA PRO A 41 -7.50 -2.78 12.77
C PRO A 41 -6.52 -3.18 13.87
N GLY A 42 -5.86 -4.33 13.73
CA GLY A 42 -4.87 -4.85 14.67
C GLY A 42 -3.67 -3.92 14.90
N HIS A 43 -3.32 -3.09 13.91
CA HIS A 43 -2.25 -2.09 14.04
C HIS A 43 -2.61 -0.92 14.96
N TYR A 44 -3.90 -0.71 15.22
CA TYR A 44 -4.43 0.41 16.01
C TYR A 44 -4.93 -0.03 17.39
N LEU A 45 -4.81 -1.32 17.71
CA LEU A 45 -5.07 -1.86 19.04
C LEU A 45 -3.90 -1.60 20.01
N GLY A 46 -4.13 -1.88 21.30
CA GLY A 46 -3.10 -1.86 22.33
C GLY A 46 -2.06 -2.97 22.17
N THR A 47 -0.86 -2.74 22.72
CA THR A 47 0.18 -3.77 22.86
C THR A 47 -0.27 -4.84 23.84
N ALA A 48 0.14 -6.09 23.62
CA ALA A 48 -0.32 -7.22 24.40
C ALA A 48 -0.02 -7.10 25.91
N ASN A 49 1.14 -6.52 26.26
CA ASN A 49 1.65 -6.55 27.63
C ASN A 49 1.19 -5.36 28.47
N TYR A 50 0.94 -4.20 27.86
CA TYR A 50 0.73 -2.94 28.58
C TYR A 50 -0.41 -2.08 28.02
N ASN A 51 -1.13 -2.59 27.01
CA ASN A 51 -2.21 -1.87 26.32
C ASN A 51 -1.80 -0.47 25.80
N LEU A 52 -0.50 -0.26 25.54
CA LEU A 52 -0.01 0.98 24.95
C LEU A 52 -0.40 1.02 23.48
N PRO A 53 -0.68 2.19 22.88
CA PRO A 53 -1.03 2.27 21.47
C PRO A 53 0.06 1.66 20.60
N ARG A 54 -0.26 0.60 19.82
CA ARG A 54 0.70 0.03 18.86
C ARG A 54 1.14 1.07 17.86
N THR A 55 0.20 1.89 17.37
CA THR A 55 0.44 3.04 16.51
C THR A 55 0.08 4.32 17.23
N GLY A 56 1.09 5.09 17.63
CA GLY A 56 0.91 6.42 18.19
C GLY A 56 0.55 7.47 17.13
N PRO A 57 0.13 8.68 17.55
CA PRO A 57 -0.39 9.72 16.65
C PRO A 57 0.63 10.19 15.60
N PHE A 58 1.91 10.31 15.97
CA PHE A 58 2.96 10.74 15.04
C PHE A 58 3.17 9.74 13.91
N ARG A 59 3.21 8.43 14.24
CA ARG A 59 3.37 7.38 13.22
C ARG A 59 2.12 7.23 12.37
N LEU A 60 0.93 7.39 12.95
CA LEU A 60 -0.32 7.38 12.19
C LEU A 60 -0.36 8.52 11.17
N ARG A 61 0.02 9.73 11.58
CA ARG A 61 0.14 10.88 10.66
C ARG A 61 1.10 10.56 9.51
N PHE A 62 2.32 10.12 9.83
CA PHE A 62 3.32 9.77 8.81
C PHE A 62 2.82 8.69 7.83
N LEU A 63 2.11 7.67 8.33
CA LEU A 63 1.52 6.63 7.49
C LEU A 63 0.46 7.19 6.55
N LEU A 64 -0.46 8.03 7.05
CA LEU A 64 -1.49 8.65 6.23
C LEU A 64 -0.87 9.53 5.13
N ASP A 65 0.13 10.33 5.49
CA ASP A 65 0.84 11.20 4.55
C ASP A 65 1.58 10.37 3.49
N SER A 66 2.20 9.25 3.88
CA SER A 66 2.88 8.31 2.96
C SER A 66 1.91 7.66 1.96
N ILE A 67 0.73 7.23 2.43
CA ILE A 67 -0.31 6.66 1.55
C ILE A 67 -0.84 7.71 0.58
N GLN A 68 -1.02 8.94 1.06
CA GLN A 68 -1.49 10.06 0.24
C GLN A 68 -0.47 10.41 -0.85
N ASP A 69 0.82 10.45 -0.51
CA ASP A 69 1.91 10.68 -1.47
C ASP A 69 1.97 9.56 -2.52
N LEU A 70 1.88 8.30 -2.10
CA LEU A 70 1.85 7.16 -3.00
C LEU A 70 0.67 7.24 -3.97
N ARG A 71 -0.54 7.55 -3.47
CA ARG A 71 -1.75 7.72 -4.30
C ARG A 71 -1.54 8.82 -5.33
N THR A 72 -0.99 9.96 -4.91
CA THR A 72 -0.72 11.10 -5.79
C THR A 72 0.29 10.72 -6.88
N SER A 73 1.36 10.02 -6.50
CA SER A 73 2.40 9.53 -7.40
C SER A 73 1.89 8.51 -8.44
N LEU A 74 0.94 7.66 -8.04
CA LEU A 74 0.28 6.71 -8.96
C LEU A 74 -0.57 7.47 -10.00
N ILE A 75 -1.45 8.36 -9.53
CA ILE A 75 -2.35 9.16 -10.39
C ILE A 75 -1.56 9.97 -11.41
N GLN A 76 -0.46 10.61 -11.00
CA GLN A 76 0.40 11.41 -11.89
C GLN A 76 1.04 10.58 -13.01
N ARG A 77 1.24 9.27 -12.82
CA ARG A 77 1.83 8.36 -13.81
C ARG A 77 0.78 7.68 -14.70
N GLY A 78 -0.48 8.11 -14.61
CA GLY A 78 -1.58 7.60 -15.46
C GLY A 78 -2.09 6.22 -15.04
N ARG A 79 -1.97 5.87 -13.75
CA ARG A 79 -2.54 4.64 -13.17
C ARG A 79 -3.23 4.89 -11.84
#